data_AF-A0A5K3FYZ2-F1
#
_entry.id   AF-A0A5K3FYZ2-F1
#
_cell.length_a   1.000
_cell.length_b   1.000
_cell.length_c   1.000
_cell.angle_alpha   90.00
_cell.angle_beta   90.00
_cell.angle_gamma   90.00
#
_symmetry.space_group_name_H-M   'P 1'
#
loop_
_entity.id
_entity.type
_entity.pdbx_description
1 polymer ?
#
loop_
_entity_poly.entity_id
_entity_poly.type
_entity_poly.pdbx_seq_one_letter_code
_entity_poly.pdbx_strand_id
1 'polypeptide(L)'
;MSGLMLKNNLLSTYHKHPPEVIACIKMEALNCMSDPLPMIRSTAGTLITTIVSLGGLQSWPEVIPQLIECLNSQDQFLLQV
;
A
#
# COMPACT_ATOMS: atom_id res chain seq x y z
N MET A 1 -1.50 -16.82 2.55
CA MET A 1 -2.97 -16.87 2.75
C MET A 1 -3.50 -15.72 3.60
N SER A 2 -2.83 -15.29 4.69
CA SER A 2 -3.32 -14.19 5.54
C SER A 2 -3.52 -12.85 4.84
N GLY A 3 -2.66 -12.48 3.87
CA GLY A 3 -2.80 -11.20 3.16
C GLY A 3 -4.07 -11.05 2.31
N LEU A 4 -4.61 -12.14 1.76
CA LEU A 4 -5.84 -12.12 0.95
C LEU A 4 -7.12 -12.05 1.80
N MET A 5 -7.09 -12.65 3.01
CA MET A 5 -8.19 -12.53 3.98
C MET A 5 -8.22 -11.15 4.62
N LEU A 6 -7.05 -10.54 4.89
CA LEU A 6 -6.96 -9.16 5.35
C LEU A 6 -7.51 -8.19 4.29
N LYS A 7 -7.11 -8.37 3.02
CA LYS A 7 -7.60 -7.60 1.86
C LYS A 7 -9.12 -7.68 1.69
N ASN A 8 -9.72 -8.86 1.86
CA ASN A 8 -11.18 -9.03 1.78
C ASN A 8 -11.94 -8.35 2.93
N ASN A 9 -11.41 -8.38 4.16
CA ASN A 9 -12.03 -7.69 5.30
C ASN A 9 -11.97 -6.17 5.15
N LEU A 10 -10.86 -5.67 4.60
CA LEU A 10 -10.61 -4.26 4.34
C LEU A 10 -11.56 -3.62 3.33
N LEU A 11 -11.72 -4.26 2.17
CA LEU A 11 -12.59 -3.80 1.09
C LEU A 11 -14.06 -3.73 1.51
N SER A 12 -14.50 -4.65 2.40
CA SER A 12 -15.89 -4.71 2.86
C SER A 12 -16.19 -3.78 4.05
N THR A 13 -15.15 -3.36 4.80
CA THR A 13 -15.32 -2.71 6.12
C THR A 13 -14.57 -1.36 6.25
N TYR A 14 -13.95 -0.87 5.17
CA TYR A 14 -13.13 0.36 5.16
C TYR A 14 -13.81 1.57 5.83
N HIS A 15 -15.11 1.78 5.61
CA HIS A 15 -15.88 2.89 6.21
C HIS A 15 -16.31 2.68 7.67
N LYS A 16 -16.21 1.45 8.20
CA LYS A 16 -16.58 1.11 9.58
C LYS A 16 -15.36 1.02 10.51
N HIS A 17 -14.15 1.05 9.96
CA HIS A 17 -12.95 0.87 10.75
C HIS A 17 -12.48 2.17 11.42
N PRO A 18 -11.98 2.09 12.66
CA PRO A 18 -11.34 3.22 13.33
C PRO A 18 -10.17 3.76 12.50
N PRO A 19 -9.86 5.06 12.60
CA PRO A 19 -8.76 5.69 11.87
C PRO A 19 -7.39 5.02 12.15
N GLU A 20 -7.19 4.45 13.34
CA GLU A 20 -5.98 3.69 13.71
C GLU A 20 -5.78 2.44 12.84
N VAL A 21 -6.87 1.75 12.50
CA VAL A 21 -6.81 0.55 11.66
C VAL A 21 -6.43 0.94 10.24
N ILE A 22 -7.02 2.03 9.71
CA ILE A 22 -6.67 2.57 8.39
C ILE A 22 -5.20 3.00 8.36
N ALA A 23 -4.68 3.65 9.42
CA ALA A 23 -3.27 4.03 9.52
C ALA A 23 -2.33 2.81 9.50
N CYS A 24 -2.68 1.74 10.23
CA CYS A 24 -1.90 0.50 10.24
C CYS A 24 -1.85 -0.14 8.85
N ILE A 25 -2.97 -0.15 8.13
CA ILE A 25 -3.06 -0.70 6.77
C ILE A 25 -2.27 0.14 5.77
N LYS A 26 -2.34 1.47 5.89
CA LYS A 26 -1.54 2.39 5.07
C LYS A 26 -0.05 2.06 5.23
N MET A 27 0.41 1.90 6.47
CA MET A 27 1.81 1.57 6.79
C MET A 27 2.22 0.20 6.24
N GLU A 28 1.39 -0.83 6.42
CA GLU A 28 1.65 -2.18 5.88
C GLU A 28 1.69 -2.19 4.35
N ALA A 29 0.81 -1.45 3.69
CA ALA A 29 0.79 -1.35 2.23
C ALA A 29 2.07 -0.69 1.69
N LEU A 30 2.58 0.32 2.39
CA LEU A 30 3.85 0.97 2.07
C LEU A 30 5.05 0.05 2.33
N ASN A 31 5.07 -0.68 3.45
CA ASN A 31 6.11 -1.68 3.73
C ASN A 31 6.18 -2.78 2.65
N CYS A 32 5.03 -3.23 2.16
CA CYS A 32 4.94 -4.23 1.11
C CYS A 32 5.38 -3.72 -0.29
N MET A 33 5.54 -2.41 -0.49
CA MET A 33 6.10 -1.86 -1.73
C MET A 33 7.59 -2.16 -1.89
N SER A 34 8.32 -2.28 -0.78
CA SER A 34 9.76 -2.60 -0.77
C SER A 34 10.04 -4.11 -0.78
N ASP A 35 9.01 -4.95 -0.98
CA ASP A 35 9.16 -6.40 -0.99
C ASP A 35 9.89 -6.89 -2.27
N PRO A 36 10.84 -7.82 -2.16
CA PRO A 36 11.56 -8.38 -3.31
C PRO A 36 10.64 -9.12 -4.29
N LEU A 37 9.49 -9.64 -3.83
CA LEU A 37 8.55 -10.39 -4.66
C LEU A 37 7.61 -9.44 -5.46
N PRO A 38 7.64 -9.48 -6.81
CA PRO A 38 6.81 -8.62 -7.66
C PRO A 38 5.29 -8.75 -7.40
N MET A 39 4.84 -9.95 -7.02
CA MET A 39 3.43 -10.23 -6.73
C MET A 39 2.93 -9.48 -5.47
N ILE A 40 3.79 -9.34 -4.46
CA ILE A 40 3.48 -8.62 -3.22
C ILE A 40 3.40 -7.13 -3.50
N ARG A 41 4.39 -6.57 -4.21
CA ARG A 41 4.36 -5.16 -4.65
C ARG A 41 3.13 -4.81 -5.48
N SER A 42 2.74 -5.67 -6.41
CA SER A 42 1.54 -5.45 -7.25
C SER A 42 0.26 -5.45 -6.40
N THR A 43 0.19 -6.34 -5.40
CA THR A 43 -0.92 -6.37 -4.44
C THR A 43 -0.95 -5.12 -3.56
N ALA A 44 0.21 -4.65 -3.10
CA ALA A 44 0.37 -3.42 -2.33
C ALA A 44 -0.06 -2.18 -3.11
N GLY A 45 0.40 -2.03 -4.36
CA GLY A 45 -0.03 -0.95 -5.25
C GLY A 45 -1.54 -0.95 -5.51
N THR A 46 -2.14 -2.14 -5.67
CA THR A 46 -3.60 -2.28 -5.79
C THR A 46 -4.32 -1.83 -4.52
N LEU A 47 -3.82 -2.20 -3.33
CA LEU A 47 -4.37 -1.76 -2.04
C LEU A 47 -4.29 -0.24 -1.89
N ILE A 48 -3.13 0.36 -2.17
CA ILE A 48 -2.93 1.81 -2.12
C ILE A 48 -3.90 2.52 -3.05
N THR A 49 -4.02 2.06 -4.30
CA THR A 49 -4.95 2.63 -5.28
C THR A 49 -6.39 2.55 -4.77
N THR A 50 -6.78 1.42 -4.19
CA THR A 50 -8.12 1.24 -3.62
C THR A 50 -8.39 2.21 -2.47
N ILE A 51 -7.44 2.40 -1.54
CA ILE A 51 -7.55 3.32 -0.40
C ILE A 51 -7.68 4.76 -0.89
N VAL A 52 -6.86 5.16 -1.86
CA VAL A 52 -6.90 6.50 -2.47
C VAL A 52 -8.18 6.72 -3.27
N SER A 53 -8.68 5.70 -3.98
CA SER A 53 -9.96 5.77 -4.70
C SER A 53 -11.17 5.87 -3.77
N LEU A 54 -11.14 5.23 -2.59
CA LEU A 54 -12.23 5.26 -1.62
C LEU A 54 -12.22 6.53 -0.75
N GLY A 55 -11.05 6.90 -0.21
CA GLY A 55 -10.90 8.05 0.69
C GLY A 55 -10.59 9.38 0.00
N GLY A 56 -10.20 9.35 -1.27
CA GLY A 56 -9.64 10.48 -2.00
C GLY A 56 -8.18 10.74 -1.62
N LEU A 57 -7.43 11.36 -2.54
CA LEU A 57 -6.03 11.72 -2.32
C LEU A 57 -5.87 12.71 -1.15
N GLN A 58 -6.87 13.55 -0.88
CA GLN A 58 -6.89 14.50 0.24
C GLN A 58 -6.88 13.82 1.61
N SER A 59 -7.35 12.57 1.70
CA SER A 59 -7.32 11.76 2.94
C SER A 59 -5.96 11.07 3.16
N TRP A 60 -5.09 11.08 2.15
CA TRP A 60 -3.76 10.50 2.24
C TRP A 60 -2.74 11.17 1.29
N PRO A 61 -2.45 12.47 1.47
CA PRO A 61 -1.57 13.21 0.57
C PRO A 61 -0.11 12.72 0.63
N GLU A 62 0.30 12.19 1.79
CA GLU A 62 1.63 11.64 2.06
C GLU A 62 1.96 10.39 1.23
N VAL A 63 0.96 9.76 0.61
CA VAL A 63 1.18 8.53 -0.17
C VAL A 63 2.02 8.79 -1.42
N ILE A 64 1.86 9.95 -2.07
CA ILE A 64 2.58 10.30 -3.30
C ILE A 64 4.09 10.39 -3.06
N PRO A 65 4.59 11.21 -2.09
CA PRO A 65 6.03 11.27 -1.83
C PRO A 65 6.61 9.93 -1.38
N GLN A 66 5.86 9.14 -0.59
CA GLN A 66 6.34 7.81 -0.19
C GLN A 66 6.40 6.81 -1.35
N LEU A 67 5.43 6.84 -2.28
CA LEU A 67 5.50 6.05 -3.51
C LEU A 67 6.73 6.42 -4.34
N ILE A 68 7.03 7.71 -4.47
CA ILE A 68 8.22 8.20 -5.17
C ILE A 68 9.50 7.73 -4.47
N GLU A 69 9.55 7.80 -3.14
CA GLU A 69 10.69 7.32 -2.36
C GLU A 69 10.88 5.80 -2.49
N CYS A 70 9.79 5.02 -2.43
CA CYS A 70 9.82 3.58 -2.70
C CYS A 70 10.37 3.29 -4.10
N LEU A 71 9.92 4.00 -5.13
CA LEU A 71 10.43 3.84 -6.50
C LEU A 71 11.93 4.16 -6.60
N ASN A 72 12.38 5.28 -6.00
CA ASN A 72 13.79 5.65 -5.96
C ASN A 72 14.65 4.62 -5.22
N SER A 73 14.15 4.03 -4.13
CA SER A 73 14.86 2.98 -3.38
C SER A 73 14.94 1.66 -4.15
N GLN A 74 13.95 1.39 -5.00
CA GLN A 74 13.88 0.15 -5.78
C GLN A 74 14.74 0.20 -7.05
N ASP A 75 15.05 1.40 -7.55
CA ASP A 75 16.02 1.63 -8.63
C ASP A 75 17.43 1.10 -8.27
N GLN A 76 17.72 0.94 -6.97
CA GLN A 76 18.97 0.35 -6.50
C GLN A 76 19.13 -1.14 -6.88
N PHE A 77 18.05 -1.84 -7.23
CA PHE A 77 18.09 -3.21 -7.78
C PHE A 77 18.30 -3.25 -9.31
N LEU A 78 18.30 -2.12 -10.02
CA LEU A 78 18.54 -2.07 -11.47
C LEU A 78 20.02 -1.93 -11.85
N LEU A 79 20.93 -1.80 -10.88
CA LEU A 79 22.38 -1.66 -11.10
C LEU A 79 23.19 -2.95 -10.90
N GLN A 80 22.57 -4.13 -11.05
CA GLN A 80 23.32 -5.37 -11.27
C GLN A 80 23.17 -5.81 -12.74
N VAL A 81 23.94 -5.16 -13.61
CA VAL A 81 24.30 -5.66 -14.95
C VAL A 81 25.80 -5.84 -15.01
#